data_AF-A0A7X2J9S2-F1
#
_entry.id   AF-A0A7X2J9S2-F1
#
_cell.length_a   1.000
_cell.length_b   1.000
_cell.length_c   1.000
_cell.angle_alpha   90.00
_cell.angle_beta   90.00
_cell.angle_gamma   90.00
#
_symmetry.space_group_name_H-M   'P 1'
#
loop_
_entity.id
_entity.type
_entity.pdbx_description
1 polymer ?
#
loop_
_entity_poly.entity_id
_entity_poly.type
_entity_poly.pdbx_seq_one_letter_code
_entity_poly.pdbx_strand_id
1 'polypeptide(L)'
;MKPEVKKLIIANLPYLLFVYLFGKLGQAYRLASGADISEKLLHFLDGFSAAFESAAPSFHGFDLLIGVTGAALLRLMVYLKGKNAKKYRRGVEYGSARWGGPKDIAPYIDPVFDNNILLTQTERLTMNNRPKDPKTARNKNVLVIGGSGSGKTRFFVKPSAPVRAV
;
A
#
# COMPACT_ATOMS: atom_id res chain seq x y z
N MET A 1 -8.81 -0.53 -24.55
CA MET A 1 -8.93 0.05 -23.18
C MET A 1 -7.54 0.09 -22.55
N LYS A 2 -7.10 1.21 -21.97
CA LYS A 2 -5.77 1.28 -21.31
C LYS A 2 -5.67 0.19 -20.22
N PRO A 3 -4.54 -0.54 -20.10
CA PRO A 3 -4.39 -1.65 -19.16
C PRO A 3 -4.62 -1.24 -17.70
N GLU A 4 -4.32 0.01 -17.35
CA GLU A 4 -4.56 0.56 -16.01
C GLU A 4 -6.05 0.69 -15.66
N VAL A 5 -6.88 1.11 -16.62
CA VAL A 5 -8.33 1.27 -16.41
C VAL A 5 -8.99 -0.08 -16.21
N LYS A 6 -8.57 -1.11 -16.96
CA LYS A 6 -9.08 -2.48 -16.80
C LYS A 6 -8.80 -3.01 -15.38
N LYS A 7 -7.58 -2.78 -14.87
CA LYS A 7 -7.20 -3.18 -13.51
C LYS A 7 -8.03 -2.45 -12.45
N LEU A 8 -8.29 -1.16 -12.65
CA LEU A 8 -9.10 -0.37 -11.72
C LEU A 8 -10.57 -0.81 -11.70
N ILE A 9 -11.15 -1.15 -12.85
CA ILE A 9 -12.52 -1.67 -12.91
C ILE A 9 -12.61 -3.02 -12.19
N ILE A 10 -11.70 -3.95 -12.49
CA ILE A 10 -11.68 -5.28 -11.86
C ILE A 10 -11.52 -5.16 -10.34
N ALA A 11 -10.68 -4.25 -9.86
CA ALA A 11 -10.48 -4.02 -8.43
C ALA A 11 -11.72 -3.43 -7.72
N ASN A 12 -12.59 -2.72 -8.44
CA ASN A 12 -13.79 -2.11 -7.86
C ASN A 12 -15.09 -2.92 -8.08
N LEU A 13 -15.07 -3.90 -9.00
CA LEU A 13 -16.22 -4.74 -9.32
C LEU A 13 -16.86 -5.44 -8.10
N PRO A 14 -16.10 -5.98 -7.13
CA PRO A 14 -16.69 -6.61 -5.95
C PRO A 14 -17.52 -5.66 -5.08
N TYR A 15 -17.25 -4.36 -5.12
CA TYR A 15 -18.01 -3.38 -4.34
C TYR A 15 -19.44 -3.19 -4.86
N LEU A 16 -19.73 -3.54 -6.12
CA LEU A 16 -21.09 -3.54 -6.65
C LEU A 16 -21.97 -4.60 -5.95
N LEU A 17 -21.39 -5.75 -5.58
CA LEU A 17 -22.10 -6.75 -4.77
C LEU A 17 -22.45 -6.18 -3.39
N PHE A 18 -21.54 -5.39 -2.79
CA PHE A 18 -21.82 -4.72 -1.53
C PHE A 18 -22.88 -3.63 -1.66
N VAL A 19 -22.94 -2.88 -2.77
CA VAL A 19 -24.05 -1.94 -3.04
C VAL A 19 -25.38 -2.68 -3.04
N TYR A 20 -25.46 -3.84 -3.71
CA TYR A 20 -26.65 -4.69 -3.70
C TYR A 20 -27.00 -5.20 -2.29
N LEU A 21 -26.02 -5.76 -1.56
CA LEU A 21 -26.24 -6.31 -0.21
C LEU A 21 -26.69 -5.24 0.80
N PHE A 22 -26.02 -4.09 0.84
CA PHE A 22 -26.41 -2.97 1.70
C PHE A 22 -27.76 -2.38 1.26
N GLY A 23 -28.06 -2.37 -0.03
CA GLY A 23 -29.38 -1.96 -0.53
C GLY A 23 -30.50 -2.89 -0.08
N LYS A 24 -30.25 -4.21 -0.04
CA LYS A 24 -31.19 -5.19 0.53
C LYS A 24 -31.43 -5.00 2.02
N LEU A 25 -30.42 -4.56 2.77
CA LEU A 25 -30.60 -4.19 4.18
C LEU A 25 -31.49 -2.93 4.33
N GLY A 26 -31.34 -1.96 3.43
CA GLY A 26 -32.26 -0.81 3.36
C GLY A 26 -33.70 -1.22 3.04
N GLN A 27 -33.86 -2.14 2.08
CA GLN A 27 -35.16 -2.71 1.72
C GLN A 27 -35.78 -3.47 2.91
N ALA A 28 -34.99 -4.27 3.62
CA ALA A 28 -35.44 -5.00 4.81
C ALA A 28 -35.93 -4.06 5.92
N TYR A 29 -35.19 -2.98 6.19
CA TYR A 29 -35.59 -1.97 7.16
C TYR A 29 -36.88 -1.22 6.76
N ARG A 30 -37.08 -1.03 5.46
CA ARG A 30 -38.30 -0.40 4.93
C ARG A 30 -39.52 -1.32 5.01
N LEU A 31 -39.33 -2.62 4.79
CA LEU A 31 -40.39 -3.64 4.83
C LEU A 31 -40.71 -4.13 6.24
N ALA A 32 -39.81 -3.94 7.21
CA ALA A 32 -40.06 -4.27 8.61
C ALA A 32 -41.21 -3.43 9.20
N SER A 33 -42.15 -4.12 9.87
CA SER A 33 -43.27 -3.51 10.57
C SER A 33 -42.83 -2.81 11.86
N GLY A 34 -43.37 -1.62 12.12
CA GLY A 34 -43.11 -0.85 13.34
C GLY A 34 -43.15 0.66 13.10
N ALA A 35 -43.69 1.41 14.06
CA ALA A 35 -43.69 2.87 14.01
C ALA A 35 -42.37 3.45 14.53
N ASP A 36 -41.79 2.80 15.53
CA ASP A 36 -40.53 3.17 16.16
C ASP A 36 -39.35 2.34 15.68
N ILE A 37 -38.14 2.89 15.86
CA ILE A 37 -36.88 2.23 15.46
C ILE A 37 -36.71 0.88 16.17
N SER A 38 -37.10 0.79 17.44
CA SER A 38 -37.00 -0.44 18.24
C SER A 38 -37.90 -1.54 17.70
N GLU A 39 -39.14 -1.22 17.34
CA GLU A 39 -40.09 -2.18 16.76
C GLU A 39 -39.61 -2.66 15.38
N LYS A 40 -39.13 -1.74 14.55
CA LYS A 40 -38.53 -2.10 13.25
C LYS A 40 -37.30 -2.98 13.37
N LEU A 41 -36.54 -2.84 14.46
CA LEU A 41 -35.38 -3.70 14.72
C LEU A 41 -35.81 -5.10 15.17
N LEU A 42 -36.89 -5.20 15.96
CA LEU A 42 -37.48 -6.48 16.38
C LEU A 42 -38.04 -7.27 15.20
N HIS A 43 -38.71 -6.60 14.26
CA HIS A 43 -39.26 -7.20 13.04
C HIS A 43 -38.29 -7.17 11.84
N PHE A 44 -37.01 -6.87 12.08
CA PHE A 44 -36.02 -6.76 11.02
C PHE A 44 -35.80 -8.08 10.29
N LEU A 45 -35.86 -9.21 11.00
CA LEU A 45 -35.73 -10.54 10.40
C LEU A 45 -36.89 -10.87 9.45
N ASP A 46 -38.10 -10.42 9.79
CA ASP A 46 -39.28 -10.56 8.93
C ASP A 46 -39.14 -9.71 7.66
N GLY A 47 -38.71 -8.45 7.82
CA GLY A 47 -38.39 -7.56 6.70
C GLY A 47 -37.22 -8.05 5.84
N PHE A 48 -36.24 -8.73 6.45
CA PHE A 48 -35.11 -9.36 5.77
C PHE A 48 -35.56 -10.54 4.91
N SER A 49 -36.43 -11.42 5.45
CA SER A 49 -37.04 -12.51 4.69
C SER A 49 -37.77 -11.96 3.45
N ALA A 50 -38.65 -10.96 3.64
CA ALA A 50 -39.39 -10.34 2.55
C ALA A 50 -38.49 -9.64 1.51
N ALA A 51 -37.38 -9.03 1.94
CA ALA A 51 -36.43 -8.41 1.02
C ALA A 51 -35.68 -9.42 0.14
N PHE A 52 -35.49 -10.66 0.61
CA PHE A 52 -34.79 -11.73 -0.10
C PHE A 52 -35.70 -12.70 -0.87
N GLU A 53 -37.02 -12.60 -0.72
CA GLU A 53 -37.98 -13.35 -1.56
C GLU A 53 -37.77 -13.11 -3.06
N SER A 54 -37.31 -11.91 -3.43
CA SER A 54 -36.86 -11.60 -4.78
C SER A 54 -35.37 -11.27 -4.80
N ALA A 55 -34.61 -11.96 -5.66
CA ALA A 55 -33.20 -11.67 -5.89
C ALA A 55 -32.96 -10.38 -6.71
N ALA A 56 -34.02 -9.70 -7.13
CA ALA A 56 -33.93 -8.47 -7.90
C ALA A 56 -33.44 -7.29 -7.03
N PRO A 57 -32.62 -6.37 -7.57
CA PRO A 57 -32.22 -5.16 -6.86
C PRO A 57 -33.42 -4.24 -6.62
N SER A 58 -33.48 -3.63 -5.43
CA SER A 58 -34.45 -2.57 -5.13
C SER A 58 -34.02 -1.27 -5.82
N PHE A 59 -34.95 -0.63 -6.53
CA PHE A 59 -34.74 0.68 -7.17
C PHE A 59 -35.31 1.85 -6.36
N HIS A 60 -35.68 1.62 -5.10
CA HIS A 60 -36.10 2.71 -4.23
C HIS A 60 -34.91 3.59 -3.84
N GLY A 61 -35.09 4.92 -3.90
CA GLY A 61 -34.01 5.88 -3.64
C GLY A 61 -33.37 5.73 -2.26
N PHE A 62 -34.15 5.40 -1.24
CA PHE A 62 -33.65 5.13 0.11
C PHE A 62 -32.74 3.89 0.17
N ASP A 63 -33.20 2.77 -0.41
CA ASP A 63 -32.46 1.51 -0.45
C ASP A 63 -31.15 1.68 -1.25
N LEU A 64 -31.19 2.39 -2.38
CA LEU A 64 -30.00 2.72 -3.18
C LEU A 64 -29.00 3.61 -2.43
N LEU A 65 -29.49 4.61 -1.69
CA LEU A 65 -28.63 5.51 -0.90
C LEU A 65 -27.91 4.74 0.20
N ILE A 66 -28.61 3.85 0.92
CA ILE A 66 -28.01 2.96 1.92
C ILE A 66 -26.98 2.04 1.25
N GLY A 67 -27.32 1.46 0.10
CA GLY A 67 -26.46 0.60 -0.69
C GLY A 67 -25.12 1.27 -1.04
N VAL A 68 -25.18 2.44 -1.66
CA VAL A 68 -24.00 3.20 -2.09
C VAL A 68 -23.18 3.68 -0.88
N THR A 69 -23.85 4.20 0.15
CA THR A 69 -23.17 4.72 1.35
C THR A 69 -22.46 3.61 2.11
N GLY A 70 -23.12 2.46 2.31
CA GLY A 70 -22.52 1.28 2.97
C GLY A 70 -21.31 0.75 2.20
N ALA A 71 -21.42 0.61 0.88
CA ALA A 71 -20.30 0.18 0.04
C ALA A 71 -19.13 1.18 0.05
N ALA A 72 -19.41 2.49 0.05
CA ALA A 72 -18.40 3.53 0.13
C ALA A 72 -17.64 3.50 1.47
N LEU A 73 -18.35 3.34 2.59
CA LEU A 73 -17.74 3.20 3.92
C LEU A 73 -16.87 1.95 4.01
N LEU A 74 -17.34 0.81 3.48
CA LEU A 74 -16.55 -0.42 3.43
C LEU A 74 -15.29 -0.24 2.60
N ARG A 75 -15.39 0.39 1.43
CA ARG A 75 -14.24 0.71 0.57
C ARG A 75 -13.24 1.62 1.28
N LEU A 76 -13.72 2.63 2.01
CA LEU A 76 -12.88 3.51 2.80
C LEU A 76 -12.14 2.72 3.90
N MET A 77 -12.84 1.84 4.62
CA MET A 77 -12.23 1.00 5.66
C MET A 77 -11.14 0.09 5.10
N VAL A 78 -11.40 -0.59 3.97
CA VAL A 78 -10.41 -1.43 3.28
C VAL A 78 -9.21 -0.61 2.81
N TYR A 79 -9.44 0.59 2.27
CA TYR A 79 -8.37 1.49 1.84
C TYR A 79 -7.47 1.92 3.00
N LEU A 80 -8.04 2.36 4.12
CA LEU A 80 -7.29 2.76 5.32
C LEU A 80 -6.49 1.60 5.89
N LYS A 81 -7.09 0.40 5.98
CA LYS A 81 -6.40 -0.82 6.43
C LYS A 81 -5.26 -1.22 5.48
N GLY A 82 -5.47 -1.08 4.17
CA GLY A 82 -4.45 -1.36 3.15
C GLY A 82 -3.26 -0.40 3.21
N LYS A 83 -3.48 0.89 3.50
CA LYS A 83 -2.40 1.87 3.67
C LYS A 83 -1.55 1.60 4.91
N ASN A 84 -2.16 1.09 5.97
CA ASN A 84 -1.49 0.75 7.23
C ASN A 84 -0.99 -0.71 7.28
N ALA A 85 -1.03 -1.44 6.16
CA ALA A 85 -0.53 -2.80 6.10
C ALA A 85 0.98 -2.82 6.35
N LYS A 86 1.38 -3.30 7.53
CA LYS A 86 2.78 -3.50 7.90
C LYS A 86 3.42 -4.51 6.93
N LYS A 87 4.56 -4.14 6.36
CA LYS A 87 5.32 -5.01 5.44
C LYS A 87 6.14 -6.01 6.26
N TYR A 88 5.60 -7.20 6.46
CA TYR A 88 6.30 -8.32 7.08
C TYR A 88 6.85 -9.27 6.03
N ARG A 89 8.05 -9.80 6.25
CA ARG A 89 8.58 -10.94 5.51
C ARG A 89 8.22 -12.23 6.26
N ARG A 90 6.96 -12.67 6.11
CA ARG A 90 6.47 -13.89 6.79
C ARG A 90 7.12 -15.13 6.18
N GLY A 91 7.56 -16.07 7.01
CA GLY A 91 8.19 -17.33 6.58
C GLY A 91 9.63 -17.19 6.08
N VAL A 92 10.25 -16.03 6.29
CA VAL A 92 11.62 -15.77 5.85
C VAL A 92 12.50 -15.64 7.09
N GLU A 93 13.52 -16.49 7.19
CA GLU A 93 14.47 -16.46 8.30
C GLU A 93 15.29 -15.16 8.32
N TYR A 94 15.69 -14.76 9.52
CA TYR A 94 16.63 -13.68 9.71
C TYR A 94 17.96 -14.01 8.99
N GLY A 95 18.51 -13.08 8.22
CA GLY A 95 19.74 -13.33 7.45
C GLY A 95 19.52 -13.87 6.03
N SER A 96 18.28 -14.01 5.57
CA SER A 96 17.89 -14.31 4.16
C SER A 96 18.29 -13.26 3.11
N ALA A 97 19.26 -12.37 3.42
CA ALA A 97 19.74 -11.38 2.48
C ALA A 97 20.44 -12.08 1.30
N ARG A 98 20.10 -11.67 0.08
CA ARG A 98 20.79 -12.09 -1.14
C ARG A 98 21.81 -11.04 -1.57
N TRP A 99 22.80 -11.47 -2.33
CA TRP A 99 23.66 -10.55 -3.07
C TRP A 99 22.80 -9.73 -4.05
N GLY A 100 22.97 -8.40 -3.98
CA GLY A 100 22.35 -7.46 -4.90
C GLY A 100 23.20 -7.32 -6.16
N GLY A 101 22.56 -7.01 -7.29
CA GLY A 101 23.25 -6.64 -8.52
C GLY A 101 23.19 -5.14 -8.82
N PRO A 102 23.80 -4.68 -9.93
CA PRO A 102 23.82 -3.27 -10.31
C PRO A 102 22.42 -2.65 -10.48
N LYS A 103 21.43 -3.45 -10.91
CA LYS A 103 20.04 -2.99 -11.05
C LYS A 103 19.36 -2.70 -9.71
N ASP A 104 19.76 -3.41 -8.64
CA ASP A 104 19.17 -3.24 -7.32
C ASP A 104 19.61 -1.90 -6.69
N ILE A 105 20.83 -1.43 -6.99
CA ILE A 105 21.38 -0.18 -6.44
C ILE A 105 21.15 1.05 -7.31
N ALA A 106 20.85 0.88 -8.61
CA ALA A 106 20.65 1.99 -9.55
C ALA A 106 19.73 3.13 -9.06
N PRO A 107 18.62 2.88 -8.35
CA PRO A 107 17.76 3.96 -7.83
C PRO A 107 18.41 4.83 -6.74
N TYR A 108 19.50 4.35 -6.14
CA TYR A 108 20.22 5.02 -5.05
C TYR A 108 21.46 5.78 -5.52
N ILE A 109 21.76 5.73 -6.83
CA ILE A 109 22.90 6.41 -7.44
C ILE A 109 22.46 7.80 -7.90
N ASP A 110 23.28 8.80 -7.57
CA ASP A 110 23.12 10.16 -8.08
C ASP A 110 23.61 10.26 -9.54
N PRO A 111 22.89 10.99 -10.42
CA PRO A 111 23.35 11.21 -11.79
C PRO A 111 24.71 11.92 -11.86
N VAL A 112 25.06 12.76 -10.87
CA VAL A 112 26.38 13.39 -10.78
C VAL A 112 27.32 12.44 -10.05
N PHE A 113 28.34 11.94 -10.75
CA PHE A 113 29.25 10.93 -10.22
C PHE A 113 29.89 11.33 -8.88
N ASP A 114 30.38 12.57 -8.79
CA ASP A 114 31.08 13.11 -7.61
C ASP A 114 30.18 13.21 -6.36
N ASN A 115 28.86 13.21 -6.55
CA ASN A 115 27.89 13.22 -5.46
C ASN A 115 27.58 11.81 -4.93
N ASN A 116 28.44 10.83 -5.19
CA ASN A 116 28.25 9.47 -4.72
C ASN A 116 29.43 8.98 -3.87
N ILE A 117 29.12 8.22 -2.84
CA ILE A 117 30.07 7.37 -2.14
C ILE A 117 30.36 6.16 -3.03
N LEU A 118 31.63 5.90 -3.26
CA LEU A 118 32.10 4.77 -4.06
C LEU A 118 32.24 3.54 -3.18
N LEU A 119 31.38 2.54 -3.40
CA LEU A 119 31.43 1.27 -2.65
C LEU A 119 32.16 0.20 -3.46
N THR A 120 31.84 0.11 -4.75
CA THR A 120 32.53 -0.75 -5.72
C THR A 120 32.63 -0.03 -7.07
N GLN A 121 33.01 -0.75 -8.13
CA GLN A 121 33.01 -0.24 -9.49
C GLN A 121 31.60 0.14 -9.98
N THR A 122 30.60 -0.68 -9.66
CA THR A 122 29.20 -0.56 -10.11
C THR A 122 28.25 -0.06 -9.02
N GLU A 123 28.55 -0.34 -7.75
CA GLU A 123 27.72 0.03 -6.61
C GLU A 123 28.18 1.37 -6.02
N ARG A 124 27.26 2.34 -5.99
CA ARG A 124 27.49 3.70 -5.48
C ARG A 124 26.27 4.17 -4.70
N LEU A 125 26.48 5.10 -3.77
CA LEU A 125 25.41 5.62 -2.93
C LEU A 125 25.38 7.14 -2.94
N THR A 126 24.24 7.74 -3.28
CA THR A 126 24.09 9.20 -3.31
C THR A 126 24.39 9.85 -1.97
N MET A 127 25.14 10.95 -1.99
CA MET A 127 25.41 11.82 -0.85
C MET A 127 24.30 12.85 -0.61
N ASN A 128 23.27 12.89 -1.46
CA ASN A 128 22.16 13.84 -1.30
C ASN A 128 21.27 13.49 -0.09
N ASN A 129 21.02 14.45 0.79
CA ASN A 129 20.15 14.26 1.98
C ASN A 129 18.67 14.14 1.61
N ARG A 130 18.28 14.70 0.46
CA ARG A 130 16.90 14.73 -0.03
C ARG A 130 16.85 14.25 -1.49
N PRO A 131 17.01 12.94 -1.74
CA PRO A 131 16.80 12.41 -3.09
C PRO A 131 15.35 12.64 -3.53
N LYS A 132 15.12 12.69 -4.85
CA LYS A 132 13.79 12.96 -5.45
C LYS A 132 12.72 11.97 -4.97
N ASP A 133 13.10 10.71 -4.76
CA ASP A 133 12.25 9.72 -4.08
C ASP A 133 12.73 9.53 -2.63
N PRO A 134 11.96 9.98 -1.62
CA PRO A 134 12.30 9.78 -0.21
C PRO A 134 12.57 8.32 0.18
N LYS A 135 12.02 7.34 -0.55
CA LYS A 135 12.27 5.91 -0.27
C LYS A 135 13.71 5.48 -0.53
N THR A 136 14.42 6.21 -1.38
CA THR A 136 15.82 5.97 -1.73
C THR A 136 16.79 6.65 -0.76
N ALA A 137 16.29 7.45 0.19
CA ALA A 137 17.11 7.96 1.26
C ALA A 137 17.64 6.81 2.13
N ARG A 138 18.96 6.75 2.28
CA ARG A 138 19.67 5.74 3.07
C ARG A 138 20.67 6.42 4.00
N ASN A 139 21.04 5.69 5.05
CA ASN A 139 22.16 6.08 5.89
C ASN A 139 23.45 6.04 5.06
N LYS A 140 24.29 7.07 5.23
CA LYS A 140 25.53 7.28 4.45
C LYS A 140 26.78 6.94 5.24
N ASN A 141 26.63 6.57 6.50
CA ASN A 141 27.74 6.12 7.31
C ASN A 141 28.21 4.75 6.80
N VAL A 142 29.47 4.67 6.40
CA VAL A 142 30.10 3.44 5.92
C VAL A 142 31.12 2.95 6.94
N LEU A 143 30.97 1.72 7.39
CA LEU A 143 31.97 1.02 8.21
C LEU A 143 32.79 0.11 7.30
N VAL A 144 34.10 0.35 7.25
CA VAL A 144 35.02 -0.46 6.45
C VAL A 144 35.82 -1.39 7.36
N ILE A 145 35.62 -2.70 7.19
CA ILE A 145 36.32 -3.75 7.94
C ILE A 145 37.25 -4.49 7.00
N GLY A 146 38.48 -4.76 7.44
CA GLY A 146 39.45 -5.54 6.68
C GLY A 146 40.76 -5.70 7.44
N GLY A 147 41.53 -6.75 7.13
CA GLY A 147 42.81 -7.05 7.77
C GLY A 147 43.88 -5.96 7.57
N SER A 148 45.01 -6.10 8.25
CA SER A 148 46.17 -5.22 8.01
C SER A 148 46.64 -5.35 6.54
N GLY A 149 47.05 -4.25 5.92
CA GLY A 149 47.51 -4.25 4.52
C GLY A 149 46.43 -4.36 3.43
N SER A 150 45.16 -4.58 3.76
CA SER A 150 44.04 -4.70 2.80
C SER A 150 43.72 -3.44 1.97
N GLY A 151 44.43 -2.33 2.23
CA GLY A 151 44.30 -1.12 1.43
C GLY A 151 43.06 -0.26 1.70
N LYS A 152 42.37 -0.44 2.85
CA LYS A 152 41.21 0.39 3.27
C LYS A 152 41.44 1.89 3.05
N THR A 153 42.59 2.41 3.47
CA THR A 153 42.93 3.84 3.30
C THR A 153 43.13 4.22 1.85
N ARG A 154 43.83 3.39 1.06
CA ARG A 154 44.17 3.70 -0.33
C ARG A 154 42.97 3.56 -1.28
N PHE A 155 42.15 2.54 -1.10
CA PHE A 155 41.08 2.17 -2.03
C PHE A 155 39.70 2.69 -1.64
N PHE A 156 39.44 2.96 -0.36
CA PHE A 156 38.15 3.52 0.07
C PHE A 156 38.26 4.96 0.54
N VAL A 157 39.15 5.24 1.51
CA VAL A 157 39.21 6.58 2.15
C VAL A 157 39.72 7.65 1.19
N LYS A 158 40.89 7.46 0.56
CA LYS A 158 41.47 8.45 -0.37
C LYS A 158 40.56 8.84 -1.55
N PRO A 159 39.90 7.90 -2.27
CA PRO A 159 39.02 8.27 -3.39
C PRO A 159 37.67 8.84 -2.95
N SER A 160 37.22 8.55 -1.72
CA SER A 160 35.93 9.06 -1.21
C SER A 160 36.08 10.37 -0.41
N ALA A 161 37.28 10.71 0.03
CA ALA A 161 37.56 11.93 0.76
C ALA A 161 37.66 13.12 -0.23
N PRO A 162 36.99 14.25 0.05
CA PRO A 162 37.19 15.46 -0.73
C PRO A 162 38.67 15.90 -0.59
N VAL A 163 39.31 16.18 -1.72
CA VAL A 163 40.74 16.56 -1.85
C VAL A 163 41.08 17.88 -1.13
N ARG A 164 40.14 18.47 -0.38
CA ARG A 164 40.29 19.70 0.42
C ARG A 164 40.16 19.49 1.95
N ALA A 165 40.27 18.27 2.44
CA ALA A 165 40.38 18.01 3.88
C ALA A 165 41.86 17.99 4.32
N VAL A 166 42.56 19.12 4.16
CA VAL A 166 43.77 19.52 4.89
C VAL A 166 43.65 21.01 5.15
#